data_AF-A0A655AYL4-F1
#
_entry.id   AF-A0A655AYL4-F1
#
_cell.length_a   1.000
_cell.length_b   1.000
_cell.length_c   1.000
_cell.angle_alpha   90.00
_cell.angle_beta   90.00
_cell.angle_gamma   90.00
#
_symmetry.space_group_name_H-M   'P 1'
#
loop_
_entity.id
_entity.type
_entity.pdbx_description
1 polymer ?
#
loop_
_entity_poly.entity_id
_entity_poly.type
_entity_poly.pdbx_seq_one_letter_code
_entity_poly.pdbx_strand_id
1 'polypeptide(L)'
;MLEAARRRYRRLAADQVPEAARRGAVLVDIRPQAQRAREGEVPGALVIERNVLEWRCDPTSDARLPQAVDDDVEWVILCSEGYTSSLAAASLLDLGLHRATDVVGGYRALAAGGVLAELGGAVGG
;
A
#
# COMPACT_ATOMS: atom_id res chain seq x y z
N MET A 1 9.56 16.99 6.39
CA MET A 1 8.30 16.52 5.78
C MET A 1 8.11 15.01 5.94
N LEU A 2 8.98 14.19 5.33
CA LEU A 2 8.87 12.71 5.40
C LEU A 2 8.83 12.15 6.83
N GLU A 3 9.74 12.58 7.70
CA GLU A 3 9.74 12.13 9.10
C GLU A 3 8.47 12.53 9.85
N ALA A 4 7.95 13.73 9.59
CA ALA A 4 6.71 14.20 10.20
C ALA A 4 5.53 13.33 9.77
N ALA A 5 5.45 12.96 8.48
CA ALA A 5 4.45 12.01 7.97
C ALA A 5 4.53 10.67 8.70
N ARG A 6 5.73 10.08 8.80
CA ARG A 6 5.97 8.77 9.44
C ARG A 6 5.65 8.73 10.94
N ARG A 7 5.53 9.88 11.61
CA ARG A 7 5.12 9.95 13.04
C ARG A 7 3.61 9.87 13.23
N ARG A 8 2.81 9.98 12.17
CA ARG A 8 1.34 10.03 12.25
C ARG A 8 0.66 8.66 12.31
N TYR A 9 1.38 7.59 11.98
CA TYR A 9 0.83 6.23 11.89
C TYR A 9 1.94 5.18 12.08
N ARG A 10 1.54 3.93 12.31
CA ARG A 10 2.47 2.80 12.45
C ARG A 10 2.71 2.16 11.09
N ARG A 11 3.95 2.21 10.63
CA ARG A 11 4.41 1.57 9.38
C ARG A 11 4.55 0.06 9.57
N LEU A 12 4.29 -0.71 8.51
CA LEU A 12 4.47 -2.15 8.51
C LEU A 12 5.90 -2.53 8.14
N ALA A 13 6.51 -3.44 8.90
CA ALA A 13 7.69 -4.16 8.43
C ALA A 13 7.29 -5.12 7.30
N ALA A 14 8.25 -5.45 6.42
CA ALA A 14 7.97 -6.25 5.22
C ALA A 14 7.37 -7.63 5.54
N ASP A 15 7.86 -8.28 6.60
CA ASP A 15 7.40 -9.58 7.12
C ASP A 15 5.98 -9.54 7.71
N GLN A 16 5.44 -8.35 8.00
CA GLN A 16 4.07 -8.17 8.52
C GLN A 16 3.03 -8.06 7.41
N VAL A 17 3.45 -7.86 6.15
CA VAL A 17 2.54 -7.65 5.02
C VAL A 17 1.68 -8.88 4.70
N PRO A 18 2.17 -10.13 4.74
CA PRO A 18 1.33 -11.31 4.52
C PRO A 18 0.19 -11.43 5.53
N GLU A 19 0.48 -11.18 6.81
CA GLU A 19 -0.55 -11.17 7.85
C GLU A 19 -1.53 -10.01 7.66
N ALA A 20 -1.07 -8.87 7.14
CA ALA A 20 -1.96 -7.77 6.74
C ALA A 20 -2.93 -8.17 5.63
N ALA A 21 -2.42 -8.82 4.60
CA ALA A 21 -3.26 -9.33 3.51
C ALA A 21 -4.29 -10.35 4.05
N ARG A 22 -3.87 -11.29 4.91
CA ARG A 22 -4.77 -12.30 5.50
C ARG A 22 -5.91 -11.71 6.33
N ARG A 23 -5.68 -10.61 7.06
CA ARG A 23 -6.73 -9.91 7.83
C ARG A 23 -7.60 -8.97 6.97
N GLY A 24 -7.39 -8.93 5.65
CA GLY A 24 -8.20 -8.14 4.72
C GLY A 24 -7.65 -6.75 4.37
N ALA A 25 -6.38 -6.46 4.69
CA ALA A 25 -5.76 -5.21 4.26
C ALA A 25 -5.60 -5.17 2.74
N VAL A 26 -5.82 -3.98 2.14
CA VAL A 26 -5.72 -3.77 0.70
C VAL A 26 -4.34 -3.23 0.38
N LEU A 27 -3.51 -4.08 -0.25
CA LEU A 27 -2.19 -3.70 -0.71
C LEU A 27 -2.30 -2.87 -1.99
N VAL A 28 -1.68 -1.70 -2.02
CA VAL A 28 -1.71 -0.77 -3.14
C VAL A 28 -0.30 -0.45 -3.62
N ASP A 29 0.00 -0.78 -4.86
CA ASP A 29 1.27 -0.43 -5.51
C ASP A 29 1.13 0.86 -6.31
N ILE A 30 1.80 1.92 -5.83
CA ILE A 30 1.79 3.25 -6.45
C ILE A 30 2.96 3.50 -7.40
N ARG A 31 3.76 2.47 -7.69
CA ARG A 31 4.91 2.60 -8.60
C ARG A 31 4.44 2.76 -10.06
N PRO A 32 5.04 3.68 -10.83
CA PRO A 32 4.80 3.78 -12.26
C PRO A 32 5.03 2.44 -12.97
N GLN A 33 4.31 2.19 -14.06
CA GLN A 33 4.44 0.94 -14.84
C GLN A 33 5.89 0.62 -15.22
N ALA A 34 6.66 1.62 -15.66
CA ALA A 34 8.06 1.42 -16.04
C ALA A 34 8.95 0.94 -14.87
N GLN A 35 8.62 1.31 -13.63
CA GLN A 35 9.34 0.85 -12.45
C GLN A 35 8.94 -0.58 -12.09
N ARG A 36 7.65 -0.91 -12.14
CA ARG A 36 7.16 -2.29 -11.91
C ARG A 36 7.69 -3.27 -12.96
N ALA A 37 7.80 -2.84 -14.22
CA ALA A 37 8.40 -3.65 -15.29
C ALA A 37 9.89 -3.97 -15.05
N ARG A 38 10.61 -3.12 -14.31
CA ARG A 38 12.04 -3.31 -13.99
C ARG A 38 12.25 -4.10 -12.70
N GLU A 39 11.47 -3.78 -11.67
CA GLU A 39 11.65 -4.32 -10.33
C GLU A 39 10.89 -5.64 -10.14
N GLY A 40 9.71 -5.76 -10.75
CA GLY A 40 8.76 -6.84 -10.55
C GLY A 40 7.44 -6.36 -9.93
N GLU A 41 6.41 -7.19 -10.06
CA GLU A 41 5.08 -6.93 -9.51
C GLU A 41 4.93 -7.47 -8.08
N VAL A 42 3.89 -7.01 -7.39
CA VAL A 42 3.52 -7.52 -6.06
C VAL A 42 2.23 -8.31 -6.18
N PRO A 43 2.25 -9.63 -5.94
CA PRO A 43 1.05 -10.45 -6.00
C PRO A 43 -0.05 -9.91 -5.09
N GLY A 44 -1.28 -9.85 -5.61
CA GLY A 44 -2.45 -9.36 -4.88
C GLY A 44 -2.53 -7.85 -4.68
N ALA A 45 -1.52 -7.07 -5.07
CA ALA A 45 -1.58 -5.61 -4.95
C ALA A 45 -2.45 -4.97 -6.04
N LEU A 46 -3.30 -4.03 -5.63
CA LEU A 46 -3.98 -3.13 -6.57
C LEU A 46 -2.98 -2.11 -7.08
N VAL A 47 -2.92 -1.97 -8.39
CA VAL A 47 -2.05 -0.98 -9.03
C VAL A 47 -2.83 0.33 -9.18
N ILE A 48 -2.39 1.36 -8.46
CA ILE A 48 -2.99 2.70 -8.50
C ILE A 48 -1.86 3.71 -8.57
N GLU A 49 -1.72 4.44 -9.67
CA GLU A 49 -0.68 5.47 -9.73
C GLU A 49 -0.91 6.55 -8.67
N ARG A 50 0.19 7.10 -8.13
CA ARG A 50 0.15 8.04 -7.00
C ARG A 50 -0.77 9.23 -7.25
N ASN A 51 -0.85 9.71 -8.50
CA ASN A 51 -1.61 10.90 -8.88
C ASN A 51 -3.12 10.75 -8.68
N VAL A 52 -3.65 9.51 -8.62
CA VAL A 52 -5.09 9.27 -8.50
C VAL A 52 -5.50 8.65 -7.16
N LEU A 53 -4.54 8.43 -6.27
CA LEU A 53 -4.73 7.59 -5.09
C LEU A 53 -5.87 8.09 -4.18
N GLU A 54 -5.88 9.38 -3.87
CA GLU A 54 -6.84 9.99 -2.93
C GLU A 54 -8.28 9.66 -3.28
N TRP A 55 -8.72 9.98 -4.50
CA TRP A 55 -10.10 9.78 -4.91
C TRP A 55 -10.43 8.34 -5.28
N ARG A 56 -9.42 7.48 -5.47
CA ARG A 56 -9.64 6.03 -5.63
C ARG A 56 -9.85 5.34 -4.28
N CYS A 57 -9.25 5.84 -3.19
CA CYS A 57 -9.36 5.27 -1.85
C CYS A 57 -10.49 5.88 -1.01
N ASP A 58 -10.98 7.08 -1.35
CA ASP A 58 -12.07 7.76 -0.65
C ASP A 58 -13.43 7.08 -0.90
N PRO A 59 -14.13 6.55 0.13
CA PRO A 59 -15.43 5.89 -0.02
C PRO A 59 -16.55 6.83 -0.48
N THR A 60 -16.37 8.15 -0.34
CA THR A 60 -17.35 9.17 -0.74
C THR A 60 -17.18 9.62 -2.20
N SER A 61 -16.07 9.24 -2.83
CA SER A 61 -15.75 9.61 -4.22
C SER A 61 -16.55 8.78 -5.23
N ASP A 62 -17.08 9.44 -6.27
CA ASP A 62 -17.71 8.76 -7.42
C ASP A 62 -16.73 7.88 -8.21
N ALA A 63 -15.43 8.17 -8.13
CA ALA A 63 -14.37 7.45 -8.83
C ALA A 63 -13.71 6.37 -7.95
N ARG A 64 -14.27 6.07 -6.78
CA ARG A 64 -13.68 5.14 -5.81
C ARG A 64 -13.49 3.73 -6.37
N LEU A 65 -12.55 3.02 -5.78
CA LEU A 65 -12.43 1.58 -6.00
C LEU A 65 -13.53 0.81 -5.26
N PRO A 66 -13.91 -0.38 -5.75
CA PRO A 66 -14.87 -1.25 -5.05
C PRO A 66 -14.46 -1.57 -3.60
N GLN A 67 -13.15 -1.59 -3.31
CA GLN A 67 -12.59 -1.84 -1.99
C GLN A 67 -12.75 -0.67 -1.02
N ALA A 68 -12.98 0.56 -1.51
CA ALA A 68 -13.20 1.74 -0.69
C ALA A 68 -14.66 1.76 -0.18
N VAL A 69 -14.97 0.82 0.71
CA VAL A 69 -16.33 0.63 1.24
C VAL A 69 -16.66 1.58 2.39
N ASP A 70 -15.67 1.93 3.21
CA ASP A 70 -15.75 2.84 4.35
C ASP A 70 -14.33 3.33 4.72
N ASP A 71 -14.21 4.07 5.83
CA ASP A 71 -12.97 4.60 6.39
C ASP A 71 -12.17 3.56 7.23
N ASP A 72 -12.75 2.39 7.51
CA ASP A 72 -12.16 1.26 8.23
C ASP A 72 -11.33 0.33 7.31
N VAL A 73 -11.23 0.64 6.02
CA VAL A 73 -10.38 -0.08 5.07
C VAL A 73 -8.89 0.15 5.39
N GLU A 74 -8.15 -0.93 5.63
CA GLU A 74 -6.70 -0.86 5.86
C GLU A 74 -5.94 -0.78 4.53
N TRP A 75 -5.66 0.44 4.10
CA TRP A 75 -4.85 0.71 2.91
C TRP A 75 -3.35 0.60 3.21
N VAL A 76 -2.68 -0.39 2.62
CA VAL A 76 -1.21 -0.57 2.75
C VAL A 76 -0.55 -0.07 1.48
N ILE A 77 0.04 1.12 1.52
CA ILE A 77 0.61 1.77 0.35
C ILE A 77 2.07 1.35 0.14
N LEU A 78 2.40 1.00 -1.09
CA LEU A 78 3.72 0.51 -1.49
C LEU A 78 4.31 1.39 -2.59
N CYS A 79 5.54 1.85 -2.37
CA CYS A 79 6.41 2.34 -3.42
C CYS A 79 7.72 1.53 -3.41
N SER A 80 8.70 1.87 -4.23
CA SER A 80 9.94 1.08 -4.32
C SER A 80 10.72 1.01 -2.99
N GLU A 81 10.89 2.14 -2.31
CA GLU A 81 11.80 2.25 -1.14
C GLU A 81 11.12 2.72 0.15
N GLY A 82 9.81 2.94 0.14
CA GLY A 82 9.06 3.40 1.31
C GLY A 82 9.17 4.91 1.58
N TYR A 83 9.49 5.74 0.58
CA TYR A 83 9.52 7.21 0.68
C TYR A 83 8.20 7.82 0.25
N THR A 84 7.85 7.67 -1.04
CA THR A 84 6.61 8.20 -1.62
C THR A 84 5.38 7.60 -0.96
N SER A 85 5.41 6.31 -0.63
CA SER A 85 4.31 5.63 0.06
C SER A 85 4.03 6.22 1.43
N SER A 86 5.05 6.71 2.16
CA SER A 86 4.81 7.35 3.46
C SER A 86 4.04 8.66 3.34
N LEU A 87 4.34 9.45 2.31
CA LEU A 87 3.61 10.69 2.03
C LEU A 87 2.19 10.40 1.52
N ALA A 88 2.03 9.32 0.76
CA ALA A 88 0.75 8.85 0.27
C ALA A 88 -0.17 8.36 1.40
N ALA A 89 0.36 7.53 2.32
CA ALA A 89 -0.39 7.11 3.50
C ALA A 89 -0.82 8.32 4.34
N ALA A 90 0.06 9.31 4.53
CA ALA A 90 -0.27 10.53 5.25
C ALA A 90 -1.39 11.35 4.57
N SER A 91 -1.43 11.43 3.24
CA SER A 91 -2.53 12.14 2.55
C SER A 91 -3.86 11.40 2.66
N LEU A 92 -3.85 10.06 2.68
CA LEU A 92 -5.06 9.27 2.96
C LEU A 92 -5.55 9.49 4.40
N LEU A 93 -4.65 9.64 5.38
CA LEU A 93 -5.03 10.02 6.75
C LEU A 93 -5.65 11.42 6.80
N ASP A 94 -5.18 12.37 5.98
CA ASP A 94 -5.77 13.71 5.90
C ASP A 94 -7.22 13.68 5.37
N LEU A 95 -7.60 12.63 4.63
CA LEU A 95 -8.98 12.38 4.18
C LEU A 95 -9.85 11.62 5.19
N GLY A 96 -9.29 11.25 6.34
CA GLY A 96 -10.00 10.47 7.36
C GLY A 96 -9.90 8.95 7.19
N LEU A 97 -9.15 8.44 6.21
CA LEU A 97 -8.90 6.99 6.03
C LEU A 97 -7.90 6.50 7.09
N HIS A 98 -8.39 6.33 8.30
CA HIS A 98 -7.60 6.30 9.53
C HIS A 98 -6.70 5.06 9.67
N ARG A 99 -6.93 4.01 8.85
CA ARG A 99 -6.10 2.79 8.81
C ARG A 99 -5.05 2.79 7.69
N ALA A 100 -4.88 3.89 6.97
CA ALA A 100 -3.84 4.00 5.96
C ALA A 100 -2.42 3.89 6.56
N THR A 101 -1.58 3.07 5.92
CA THR A 101 -0.19 2.84 6.33
C THR A 101 0.70 2.59 5.12
N ASP A 102 2.00 2.43 5.35
CA ASP A 102 2.99 2.08 4.32
C ASP A 102 3.99 1.02 4.81
N VAL A 103 4.72 0.44 3.86
CA VAL A 103 5.73 -0.60 4.13
C VAL A 103 7.12 0.03 4.31
N VAL A 104 7.79 -0.29 5.41
CA VAL A 104 9.18 0.09 5.66
C VAL A 104 10.07 -0.53 4.58
N GLY A 105 10.79 0.31 3.84
CA GLY A 105 11.69 -0.11 2.76
C GLY A 105 10.99 -0.51 1.45
N GLY A 106 9.65 -0.40 1.39
CA GLY A 106 8.87 -0.58 0.17
C GLY A 106 9.00 -1.96 -0.48
N TYR A 107 8.83 -2.00 -1.79
CA TYR A 107 8.99 -3.21 -2.62
C TYR A 107 10.34 -3.89 -2.38
N ARG A 108 11.43 -3.11 -2.29
CA ARG A 108 12.78 -3.65 -2.12
C ARG A 108 12.91 -4.47 -0.84
N ALA A 109 12.26 -4.05 0.24
CA ALA A 109 12.24 -4.82 1.49
C ALA A 109 11.41 -6.11 1.36
N LEU A 110 10.27 -6.08 0.67
CA LEU A 110 9.48 -7.29 0.40
C LEU A 110 10.28 -8.31 -0.44
N ALA A 111 10.95 -7.83 -1.48
CA ALA A 111 11.79 -8.67 -2.33
C ALA A 111 12.98 -9.26 -1.55
N ALA A 112 13.71 -8.44 -0.80
CA ALA A 112 14.85 -8.87 0.00
C ALA A 112 14.46 -9.85 1.11
N GLY A 113 13.26 -9.71 1.68
CA GLY A 113 12.73 -10.60 2.71
C GLY A 113 12.08 -11.88 2.18
N GLY A 114 12.02 -12.10 0.86
CA GLY A 114 11.34 -13.25 0.28
C GLY A 114 9.80 -13.20 0.37
N VAL A 115 9.24 -12.07 0.81
CA VAL A 115 7.80 -11.90 1.10
C VAL A 115 6.94 -12.00 -0.16
N LEU A 116 7.48 -11.62 -1.32
CA LEU A 116 6.74 -11.68 -2.59
C LEU A 116 6.30 -13.12 -2.93
N ALA A 117 7.09 -14.13 -2.58
CA ALA A 117 6.74 -15.53 -2.81
C ALA A 117 5.58 -15.98 -1.91
N GLU A 118 5.56 -15.55 -0.64
CA GLU A 118 4.47 -15.85 0.29
C GLU A 118 3.15 -15.23 -0.16
N LEU A 119 3.19 -13.96 -0.60
CA LEU A 119 2.02 -13.27 -1.15
C LEU A 119 1.48 -13.96 -2.41
N GLY A 120 2.34 -14.55 -3.25
CA GLY A 120 1.93 -15.32 -4.42
C GLY A 120 1.30 -16.68 -4.08
N GLY A 121 1.74 -17.32 -3.00
CA GLY A 121 1.22 -18.63 -2.57
C GLY A 121 -0.19 -18.59 -1.99
N ALA A 122 -0.61 -17.46 -1.42
CA ALA A 122 -1.94 -17.28 -0.84
C ALA A 122 -3.08 -17.21 -1.88
N VAL A 123 -2.76 -17.04 -3.17
CA VAL A 123 -3.75 -16.93 -4.27
C VAL A 123 -4.02 -18.29 -4.94
N GLY A 124 -3.32 -19.36 -4.53
CA GLY A 124 -3.39 -20.69 -5.15
C GLY A 124 -4.01 -21.82 -4.30
N GLY A 125 -4.72 -21.48 -3.21
CA GLY A 125 -5.38 -22.44 -2.32
C GLY A 125 -6.89 -22.46 -2.45
#